data_AF-A0A4U6MW72-F1
#
_entry.id   AF-A0A4U6MW72-F1
#
_cell.length_a   1.000
_cell.length_b   1.000
_cell.length_c   1.000
_cell.angle_alpha   90.00
_cell.angle_beta   90.00
_cell.angle_gamma   90.00
#
_symmetry.space_group_name_H-M   'P 1'
#
loop_
_entity.id
_entity.type
_entity.pdbx_description
1 polymer ?
#
loop_
_entity_poly.entity_id
_entity_poly.type
_entity_poly.pdbx_seq_one_letter_code
_entity_poly.pdbx_strand_id
1 'polypeptide(L)' 'RMLGANVIATSGRAVEAAGDVDVLLLDKTGTITLGNRQASDFLPAQGVDEKTLADAAQLSSLADETPEGR' A
#
# COMPACT_ATOMS: atom_id res chain seq x y z
N ARG A 1 -20.73 18.24 -6.44
CA ARG A 1 -20.78 16.77 -6.52
C ARG A 1 -19.42 16.18 -6.94
N MET A 2 -18.81 16.57 -8.08
CA MET A 2 -17.48 16.06 -8.49
C MET A 2 -16.29 16.69 -7.74
N LEU A 3 -16.23 18.03 -7.62
CA LEU A 3 -15.14 18.71 -6.90
C LEU A 3 -15.08 18.34 -5.40
N GLY A 4 -16.24 18.08 -4.78
CA GLY A 4 -16.32 17.58 -3.41
C GLY A 4 -15.93 16.11 -3.25
N ALA A 5 -15.81 15.37 -4.36
CA ALA A 5 -15.32 13.99 -4.40
C ALA A 5 -13.85 13.92 -4.86
N ASN A 6 -13.14 15.07 -4.94
CA ASN A 6 -11.76 15.19 -5.41
C ASN A 6 -11.54 14.69 -6.86
N VAL A 7 -12.57 14.81 -7.71
CA VAL A 7 -12.48 14.43 -9.13
C VAL A 7 -12.39 15.69 -10.01
N ILE A 8 -11.37 15.74 -10.87
CA ILE A 8 -11.23 16.77 -11.91
C ILE A 8 -11.65 16.16 -13.25
N ALA A 9 -12.66 16.75 -13.89
CA ALA A 9 -13.10 16.38 -15.23
C ALA A 9 -12.82 17.54 -16.19
N THR A 10 -12.23 17.24 -17.34
CA THR A 10 -11.89 18.26 -18.36
C THR A 10 -13.09 18.66 -19.23
N SER A 11 -14.19 17.90 -19.21
CA SER A 11 -15.44 18.23 -19.91
C SER A 11 -16.66 17.58 -19.27
N GLY A 12 -17.85 18.13 -19.52
CA GLY A 12 -19.12 17.52 -19.09
C GLY A 12 -19.38 16.15 -19.73
N ARG A 13 -19.01 15.99 -21.01
CA ARG A 13 -19.12 14.72 -21.74
C ARG A 13 -18.33 13.58 -21.09
N ALA A 14 -17.17 13.88 -20.50
CA ALA A 14 -16.39 12.88 -19.77
C ALA A 14 -17.13 12.35 -18.52
N VAL A 15 -17.94 13.20 -17.88
CA VAL A 15 -18.75 12.81 -16.71
C VAL A 15 -19.93 11.93 -17.13
N GLU A 16 -20.60 12.29 -18.22
CA GLU A 16 -21.73 11.50 -18.75
C GLU A 16 -21.27 10.13 -19.24
N ALA A 17 -20.18 10.08 -20.02
CA ALA A 17 -19.60 8.82 -20.50
C ALA A 17 -19.14 7.92 -19.35
N ALA A 18 -18.59 8.49 -18.26
CA ALA A 18 -18.23 7.72 -17.07
C ALA A 18 -19.44 7.19 -16.28
N GLY A 19 -20.64 7.74 -16.48
CA GLY A 19 -21.87 7.23 -15.89
C GLY A 19 -22.50 6.07 -16.66
N ASP A 20 -22.06 5.85 -17.91
CA ASP A 20 -22.60 4.86 -18.85
C ASP A 20 -21.64 3.67 -19.06
N VAL A 21 -20.71 3.44 -18.13
CA VAL A 21 -19.77 2.31 -18.18
C VAL A 21 -20.27 1.14 -17.34
N ASP A 22 -20.20 -0.08 -17.90
CA ASP A 22 -20.54 -1.31 -17.20
C ASP A 22 -19.39 -1.86 -16.34
N VAL A 23 -18.14 -1.55 -16.71
CA VAL A 23 -16.93 -2.10 -16.09
C VAL A 23 -15.91 -1.00 -15.82
N LEU A 24 -15.41 -0.97 -14.59
CA LEU A 24 -14.32 -0.10 -14.16
C LEU A 24 -13.04 -0.92 -13.95
N LEU A 25 -11.98 -0.56 -14.67
CA LEU A 25 -10.65 -1.12 -14.46
C LEU A 25 -9.83 -0.15 -13.59
N LEU A 26 -9.40 -0.63 -12.44
CA LEU A 26 -8.61 0.15 -11.48
C LEU A 26 -7.15 -0.28 -11.57
N ASP A 27 -6.25 0.65 -11.92
CA ASP A 27 -4.81 0.39 -11.87
C ASP A 27 -4.30 0.51 -10.44
N LYS A 28 -3.69 -0.57 -9.96
CA LYS A 28 -3.14 -0.66 -8.61
C LYS A 28 -1.81 0.08 -8.47
N THR A 29 -1.08 0.29 -9.57
CA THR A 29 0.27 0.85 -9.59
C THR A 29 0.24 2.34 -9.22
N GLY A 30 0.98 2.73 -8.17
CA GLY A 30 1.20 4.15 -7.82
C GLY A 30 -0.02 4.91 -7.29
N THR A 31 -1.20 4.29 -7.13
CA THR A 31 -2.39 4.97 -6.56
C THR A 31 -3.11 4.12 -5.50
N ILE A 32 -3.45 2.86 -5.78
CA ILE A 32 -4.23 2.03 -4.84
C ILE A 32 -3.35 1.47 -3.73
N THR A 33 -2.11 1.11 -4.05
CA THR A 33 -1.13 0.65 -3.07
C THR A 33 0.08 1.56 -3.08
N LEU A 34 0.67 1.78 -1.90
CA LEU A 34 1.92 2.54 -1.73
C LEU A 34 3.12 1.88 -2.42
N GLY A 35 3.02 0.59 -2.78
CA GLY A 35 4.02 -0.11 -3.58
C GLY A 35 5.31 -0.44 -2.82
N ASN A 36 5.42 -0.11 -1.53
CA ASN A 36 6.54 -0.50 -0.69
C ASN A 36 6.24 -1.81 0.07
N ARG A 37 7.23 -2.70 0.12
CA ARG A 37 7.18 -3.90 0.96
C ARG A 37 7.51 -3.47 2.39
N GLN A 38 6.76 -3.99 3.35
CA GLN A 38 6.97 -3.73 4.78
C GLN A 38 6.95 -5.07 5.52
N ALA A 39 7.68 -5.14 6.63
CA ALA A 39 7.55 -6.26 7.56
C ALA A 39 6.09 -6.36 8.01
N SER A 40 5.52 -7.56 7.88
CA SER A 40 4.10 -7.83 8.17
C SER A 40 3.92 -8.73 9.37
N ASP A 41 4.74 -9.77 9.50
CA ASP A 41 4.69 -10.74 10.59
C ASP A 41 6.10 -11.22 10.97
N PHE A 42 6.28 -11.55 12.26
CA PHE A 42 7.42 -12.31 12.76
C PHE A 42 7.06 -13.79 12.83
N LEU A 43 7.77 -14.63 12.09
CA LEU A 43 7.52 -16.07 12.02
C LEU A 43 8.65 -16.83 12.72
N PRO A 44 8.56 -17.10 14.04
CA PRO A 44 9.61 -17.77 14.77
C PRO A 44 9.75 -19.24 14.38
N ALA A 45 10.98 -19.74 14.38
CA ALA A 45 11.26 -21.17 14.27
C ALA A 45 10.79 -21.92 15.54
N GLN A 46 10.64 -23.25 15.45
CA GLN A 46 10.21 -24.05 16.58
C GLN A 46 11.14 -23.86 17.80
N GLY A 47 10.53 -23.55 18.95
CA GLY A 47 11.26 -23.31 20.21
C GLY A 47 11.87 -21.91 20.34
N VAL A 48 11.62 -21.01 19.38
CA VAL A 48 11.98 -19.58 19.47
C VAL A 48 10.73 -18.79 19.85
N ASP A 49 10.88 -17.89 20.80
CA ASP A 49 9.82 -16.95 21.17
C ASP A 49 9.75 -15.79 20.16
N GLU A 50 8.55 -15.36 19.81
CA GLU A 50 8.33 -14.30 18.83
C GLU A 50 9.02 -12.99 19.23
N LYS A 51 8.99 -12.65 20.53
CA LYS A 51 9.65 -11.46 21.05
C LYS A 51 11.17 -11.52 20.88
N THR A 52 11.76 -12.69 21.11
CA THR A 52 13.20 -12.89 20.91
C THR A 52 13.60 -12.70 19.46
N LEU A 53 12.77 -13.18 18.52
CA LEU A 53 12.97 -12.96 17.09
C LEU A 53 12.86 -11.47 16.74
N ALA A 54 11.83 -10.78 17.25
CA ALA A 54 11.61 -9.36 16.97
C ALA A 54 12.75 -8.47 17.50
N ASP A 55 13.24 -8.73 18.73
CA ASP A 55 14.37 -7.99 19.31
C ASP A 55 15.65 -8.17 18.47
N ALA A 56 15.94 -9.41 18.04
CA ALA A 56 17.10 -9.69 17.20
C ALA A 56 16.97 -9.07 15.80
N ALA A 57 15.78 -9.10 15.21
CA ALA A 57 15.49 -8.48 13.93
C ALA A 57 15.67 -6.96 13.99
N GLN A 58 15.15 -6.30 15.04
CA GLN A 58 15.34 -4.87 15.26
C GLN A 58 16.82 -4.51 15.31
N LEU A 59 17.61 -5.18 16.15
CA LEU A 59 19.04 -4.91 16.30
C LEU A 59 19.80 -5.09 14.98
N SER A 60 19.42 -6.09 14.18
CA SER A 60 20.04 -6.35 12.87
C SER A 60 19.66 -5.30 11.84
N SER A 61 18.44 -4.79 11.90
CA SER A 61 17.92 -3.76 10.98
C SER A 61 18.27 -2.34 11.39
N LEU A 62 18.86 -2.09 12.57
CA LEU A 62 19.22 -0.73 13.03
C LEU A 62 20.12 0.04 12.05
N ALA A 63 20.94 -0.67 11.27
CA ALA A 63 21.82 -0.07 10.25
C ALA A 63 21.22 -0.12 8.83
N ASP A 64 20.05 -0.72 8.65
CA ASP A 64 19.37 -0.85 7.37
C ASP A 64 18.39 0.32 7.16
N GLU A 65 18.83 1.32 6.39
CA GLU A 65 18.02 2.51 6.08
C GLU A 65 17.03 2.30 4.92
N THR A 66 16.92 1.09 4.38
CA THR A 66 15.91 0.81 3.34
C THR A 66 14.49 0.85 3.93
N PRO A 67 13.45 1.10 3.11
CA PRO A 67 12.06 1.01 3.56
C PRO A 67 11.68 -0.34 4.17
N GLU A 68 12.36 -1.42 3.78
CA GLU A 68 12.15 -2.77 4.29
C GLU A 68 12.84 -3.02 5.65
N GLY A 69 13.94 -2.33 5.93
CA GLY A 69 14.70 -2.42 7.18
C GLY A 69 14.22 -1.46 8.28
N ARG A 70 13.66 -0.30 7.91
CA ARG A 70 13.05 0.66 8.83
C ARG A 70 11.71 0.18 9.38
#